data_AF-A0A1Y1Q6C9-F1
#
_entry.id   AF-A0A1Y1Q6C9-F1
#
_cell.length_a   1.000
_cell.length_b   1.000
_cell.length_c   1.000
_cell.angle_alpha   90.00
_cell.angle_beta   90.00
_cell.angle_gamma   90.00
#
_symmetry.space_group_name_H-M   'P 1'
#
loop_
_entity.id
_entity.type
_entity.pdbx_description
1 polymer ?
#
loop_
_entity_poly.entity_id
_entity_poly.type
_entity_poly.pdbx_seq_one_letter_code
_entity_poly.pdbx_strand_id
1 'polypeptide(L)'
;MHNKRIKTATTVCRNCQQPLVDAPLLGKKYSWVFLFLAVLGASSVAWWFYPNEVKTQVDNFRQLVAKYFSSNGSGENPPTPPPGPIPPLPLSVQQKLDEILNRLNKLEQQLVKKDPTNPSDNQIKELKERLKQISDFLKRVGNTTDDITAKVSDLYDKLETSSPDVGTLQQTMTNVLQEMVKPEVDKLRDKLVQLQVAVNEYHTETAKVLAKLGQRIAKGDIQATEIATMVANLQVNNTKWEATLNEIKQIKETLPAKTELAEFKQRVGSLELKMENMELKRTIEAMTQENQNAEVKQQLEALATQVTKPKVVIIGLKQLFGLVAGPTGNCLTSLPPDFQRMLPMSLVNFQEQPVPDSLKEWMKDMKDSQVSESPFYIMRREVTIAEFRRYVNQLSSTQQEDLGNKWQEDNSGNLLPEGRPVASVPWWAANGYAEWLSQQTQCDLALPTRHQWAAAAIQYANPKNAMVRQDPNNFSVSPQSRNDDNSEEVSDLLGNLREWSIEKCSDDGYYLLGEDYKTNREQIRGTPSCQMGSLRLDTSGFRLILKVGTEERNPPSQPITSTSI
;
A
#
# COMPACT_ATOMS: atom_id res chain seq x y z
N MET A 1 -17.97 59.23 -27.53
CA MET A 1 -16.64 58.89 -28.07
C MET A 1 -15.92 57.94 -27.11
N HIS A 2 -15.57 56.71 -27.48
CA HIS A 2 -16.52 55.65 -27.83
C HIS A 2 -15.99 54.30 -27.36
N ASN A 3 -16.83 53.60 -26.59
CA ASN A 3 -16.94 52.14 -26.52
C ASN A 3 -16.60 51.46 -27.86
N LYS A 4 -15.71 50.48 -27.85
CA LYS A 4 -15.69 49.45 -28.89
C LYS A 4 -15.93 48.09 -28.26
N ARG A 5 -17.21 47.70 -28.31
CA ARG A 5 -17.68 46.32 -28.29
C ARG A 5 -16.92 45.53 -29.35
N ILE A 6 -16.35 44.38 -28.97
CA ILE A 6 -16.02 43.33 -29.93
C ILE A 6 -17.35 42.76 -30.40
N LYS A 7 -17.74 43.09 -31.62
CA LYS A 7 -18.83 42.40 -32.33
C LYS A 7 -18.23 41.13 -32.91
N THR A 8 -18.72 39.97 -32.49
CA THR A 8 -18.58 38.72 -33.23
C THR A 8 -19.24 38.92 -34.60
N ALA A 9 -18.43 38.83 -35.65
CA ALA A 9 -18.92 38.84 -37.02
C ALA A 9 -19.45 37.44 -37.36
N THR A 10 -20.77 37.30 -37.48
CA THR A 10 -21.39 36.21 -38.23
C THR A 10 -21.20 36.49 -39.71
N THR A 11 -20.33 35.71 -40.35
CA THR A 11 -20.03 35.81 -41.79
C THR A 11 -21.21 35.26 -42.58
N VAL A 12 -22.02 36.14 -43.20
CA VAL A 12 -23.04 35.77 -44.18
C VAL A 12 -22.47 36.00 -45.58
N CYS A 13 -22.61 35.03 -46.49
CA CYS A 13 -22.11 35.14 -47.85
C CYS A 13 -22.81 36.28 -48.62
N ARG A 14 -22.02 37.23 -49.14
CA ARG A 14 -22.53 38.48 -49.75
C ARG A 14 -23.32 38.32 -51.05
N ASN A 15 -23.29 37.17 -51.71
CA ASN A 15 -24.00 36.96 -52.98
C ASN A 15 -25.26 36.08 -52.88
N CYS A 16 -25.57 35.49 -51.72
CA CYS A 16 -26.72 34.58 -51.61
C CYS A 16 -27.56 34.68 -50.34
N GLN A 17 -27.23 35.58 -49.40
CA GLN A 17 -28.07 35.95 -48.23
C GLN A 17 -28.73 34.77 -47.46
N GLN A 18 -28.13 33.59 -47.43
CA GLN A 18 -28.56 32.48 -46.56
C GLN A 18 -27.55 32.22 -45.43
N PRO A 19 -28.02 31.83 -44.22
CA PRO A 19 -27.15 31.39 -43.14
C PRO A 19 -26.49 30.05 -43.49
N LEU A 20 -25.19 29.92 -43.23
CA LEU A 20 -24.44 28.68 -43.40
C LEU A 20 -24.98 27.64 -42.41
N VAL A 21 -25.79 26.70 -42.92
CA VAL A 21 -26.17 25.47 -42.24
C VAL A 21 -25.17 24.39 -42.65
N ASP A 22 -24.67 23.65 -41.66
CA ASP A 22 -23.71 22.57 -41.83
C ASP A 22 -24.16 21.55 -42.90
N ALA A 23 -23.34 21.39 -43.94
CA ALA A 23 -23.47 20.32 -44.91
C ALA A 23 -22.63 19.10 -44.46
N PRO A 24 -23.08 17.87 -44.72
CA PRO A 24 -22.47 16.67 -44.16
C PRO A 24 -21.15 16.32 -44.84
N LEU A 25 -20.15 16.00 -44.03
CA LEU A 25 -18.82 15.53 -44.43
C LEU A 25 -18.89 14.18 -45.18
N LEU A 26 -18.85 14.24 -46.51
CA LEU A 26 -18.33 13.17 -47.37
C LEU A 26 -16.81 13.26 -47.39
N GLY A 27 -16.13 12.59 -46.45
CA GLY A 27 -14.68 12.67 -46.35
C GLY A 27 -14.02 11.64 -45.44
N LYS A 28 -14.32 10.34 -45.61
CA LYS A 28 -13.64 9.25 -44.88
C LYS A 28 -13.00 8.15 -45.75
N LYS A 29 -12.91 8.31 -47.08
CA LYS A 29 -12.35 7.25 -47.95
C LYS A 29 -10.94 7.46 -48.50
N TYR A 30 -10.30 8.62 -48.33
CA TYR A 30 -8.97 8.86 -48.94
C TYR A 30 -7.90 9.48 -48.02
N SER A 31 -8.17 9.65 -46.71
CA SER A 31 -7.20 10.23 -45.77
C SER A 31 -5.95 9.37 -45.57
N TRP A 32 -6.10 8.03 -45.62
CA TRP A 32 -4.96 7.11 -45.49
C TRP A 32 -4.03 7.12 -46.71
N VAL A 33 -4.55 7.41 -47.91
CA VAL A 33 -3.73 7.45 -49.15
C VAL A 33 -2.81 8.67 -49.14
N PHE A 34 -3.27 9.82 -48.64
CA PHE A 34 -2.44 11.02 -48.51
C PHE A 34 -1.38 10.91 -47.42
N LEU A 35 -1.69 10.24 -46.30
CA LEU A 35 -0.72 9.99 -45.24
C LEU A 35 0.39 9.02 -45.71
N PHE A 36 0.01 7.98 -46.46
CA PHE A 36 0.97 7.01 -46.99
C PHE A 36 1.90 7.61 -48.06
N LEU A 37 1.37 8.49 -48.93
CA LEU A 37 2.19 9.20 -49.92
C LEU A 37 3.12 10.25 -49.30
N ALA A 38 2.72 10.90 -48.20
CA ALA A 38 3.58 11.83 -47.47
C ALA A 38 4.75 11.13 -46.74
N VAL A 39 4.51 9.94 -46.18
CA VAL A 39 5.55 9.14 -45.49
C VAL A 39 6.54 8.55 -46.50
N LEU A 40 6.07 8.08 -47.66
CA LEU A 40 6.98 7.59 -48.71
C LEU A 40 7.78 8.73 -49.37
N GLY A 41 7.21 9.93 -49.50
CA GLY A 41 7.91 11.12 -49.97
C GLY A 41 9.01 11.58 -49.01
N ALA A 42 8.74 11.61 -47.70
CA ALA A 42 9.72 12.04 -46.69
C ALA A 42 10.89 11.05 -46.51
N SER A 43 10.63 9.75 -46.66
CA SER A 43 11.65 8.70 -46.53
C SER A 43 12.66 8.72 -47.69
N SER A 44 12.22 9.16 -48.87
CA SER A 44 13.05 9.23 -50.09
C SER A 44 14.03 10.41 -50.06
N VAL A 45 13.68 11.49 -49.34
CA VAL A 45 14.51 12.70 -49.23
C VAL A 45 15.59 12.55 -48.16
N ALA A 46 15.31 11.87 -47.04
CA ALA A 46 16.30 11.67 -45.96
C ALA A 46 17.51 10.81 -46.38
N TRP A 47 17.33 9.90 -47.34
CA TRP A 47 18.41 9.02 -47.82
C TRP A 47 19.42 9.72 -48.74
N TRP A 48 19.05 10.87 -49.31
CA TRP A 48 19.92 11.64 -50.21
C TRP A 48 20.85 12.62 -49.49
N PHE A 49 20.49 13.09 -48.30
CA PHE A 49 21.20 14.20 -47.65
C PHE A 49 22.22 13.79 -46.59
N TYR A 50 22.18 12.56 -46.03
CA TYR A 50 23.10 12.15 -44.95
C TYR A 50 23.59 10.68 -45.05
N PRO A 51 24.22 10.25 -46.16
CA PRO A 51 24.71 8.88 -46.29
C PRO A 51 25.89 8.54 -45.36
N ASN A 52 26.61 9.54 -44.86
CA ASN A 52 27.81 9.35 -44.05
C ASN A 52 27.53 9.21 -42.54
N GLU A 53 26.61 9.99 -41.95
CA GLU A 53 26.25 9.85 -40.52
C GLU A 53 25.63 8.49 -40.18
N VAL A 54 24.74 7.98 -41.06
CA VAL A 54 24.06 6.70 -40.84
C VAL A 54 25.05 5.53 -40.93
N LYS A 55 26.03 5.62 -41.83
CA LYS A 55 27.10 4.61 -41.95
C LYS A 55 27.99 4.57 -40.70
N THR A 56 28.37 5.74 -40.16
CA THR A 56 29.17 5.83 -38.94
C THR A 56 28.44 5.26 -37.71
N GLN A 57 27.14 5.50 -37.58
CA GLN A 57 26.32 4.94 -36.49
C GLN A 57 26.23 3.40 -36.57
N VAL A 58 26.05 2.85 -37.76
CA VAL A 58 25.99 1.40 -37.99
C VAL A 58 27.35 0.72 -37.77
N ASP A 59 28.44 1.36 -38.17
CA ASP A 59 29.80 0.82 -37.97
C ASP A 59 30.21 0.86 -36.49
N ASN A 60 29.82 1.92 -35.75
CA ASN A 60 30.03 1.99 -34.30
C ASN A 60 29.25 0.91 -33.54
N PHE A 61 28.02 0.62 -33.96
CA PHE A 61 27.20 -0.45 -33.39
C PHE A 61 27.82 -1.83 -33.66
N ARG A 62 28.32 -2.08 -34.88
CA ARG A 62 29.01 -3.33 -35.24
C ARG A 62 30.29 -3.53 -34.42
N GLN A 63 31.07 -2.49 -34.17
CA GLN A 63 32.28 -2.58 -33.34
C GLN A 63 31.95 -2.87 -31.87
N LEU A 64 30.86 -2.31 -31.33
CA LEU A 64 30.40 -2.56 -29.97
C LEU A 64 29.98 -4.03 -29.78
N VAL A 65 29.25 -4.57 -30.76
CA VAL A 65 28.82 -5.97 -30.78
C VAL A 65 30.03 -6.91 -30.91
N ALA A 66 31.00 -6.61 -31.79
CA ALA A 66 32.21 -7.41 -31.95
C ALA A 66 33.10 -7.42 -30.70
N LYS A 67 33.11 -6.31 -29.93
CA LYS A 67 33.86 -6.20 -28.66
C LYS A 67 33.20 -7.03 -27.54
N TYR A 68 31.88 -7.11 -27.53
CA TYR A 68 31.12 -7.91 -26.57
C TYR A 68 31.29 -9.43 -26.78
N PHE A 69 31.42 -9.86 -28.05
CA PHE A 69 31.63 -11.28 -28.37
C PHE A 69 33.09 -11.75 -28.29
N SER A 70 34.07 -10.84 -28.34
CA SER A 70 35.49 -11.17 -28.20
C SER A 70 35.97 -11.30 -26.75
N SER A 71 35.20 -10.86 -25.74
CA SER A 71 35.64 -10.86 -24.33
C SER A 71 35.18 -12.08 -23.51
N ASN A 72 34.48 -13.05 -24.10
CA ASN A 72 34.00 -14.25 -23.42
C ASN A 72 34.48 -15.55 -24.12
N GLY A 73 35.80 -15.68 -24.28
CA GLY A 73 36.43 -16.91 -24.79
C GLY A 73 37.72 -17.27 -24.03
N SER A 74 37.70 -18.44 -23.38
CA SER A 74 38.81 -19.26 -22.89
C SER A 74 39.85 -18.64 -21.94
N GLY A 75 39.73 -18.99 -20.64
CA GLY A 75 40.84 -18.98 -19.68
C GLY A 75 40.68 -20.16 -18.72
N GLU A 76 41.59 -21.14 -18.81
CA GLU A 76 41.68 -22.31 -17.95
C GLU A 76 42.04 -21.91 -16.50
N ASN A 77 41.36 -22.50 -15.50
CA ASN A 77 41.74 -22.42 -14.09
C ASN A 77 42.29 -23.76 -13.60
N PRO A 78 43.28 -23.79 -12.68
CA PRO A 78 43.92 -25.02 -12.19
C PRO A 78 43.00 -25.86 -11.27
N PRO A 79 43.27 -27.18 -11.11
CA PRO A 79 42.34 -28.12 -10.48
C PRO A 79 42.25 -27.94 -8.96
N THR A 80 41.01 -27.97 -8.46
CA THR A 80 40.66 -28.05 -7.04
C THR A 80 40.79 -29.48 -6.52
N PRO A 81 41.19 -29.70 -5.26
CA PRO A 81 41.30 -31.05 -4.68
C PRO A 81 39.91 -31.70 -4.51
N PRO A 82 39.82 -33.04 -4.59
CA PRO A 82 38.54 -33.74 -4.52
C PRO A 82 37.88 -33.55 -3.15
N PRO A 83 36.54 -33.37 -3.09
CA PRO A 83 35.81 -33.23 -1.85
C PRO A 83 35.91 -34.53 -1.04
N GLY A 84 36.14 -34.39 0.27
CA GLY A 84 36.15 -35.51 1.21
C GLY A 84 34.79 -36.21 1.30
N PRO A 85 34.75 -37.45 1.83
CA PRO A 85 33.53 -38.23 1.93
C PRO A 85 32.47 -37.52 2.77
N ILE A 86 31.26 -37.44 2.20
CA ILE A 86 30.08 -36.82 2.81
C ILE A 86 29.69 -37.66 4.05
N PRO A 87 29.43 -37.03 5.21
CA PRO A 87 29.00 -37.76 6.40
C PRO A 87 27.62 -38.42 6.14
N PRO A 88 27.41 -39.65 6.67
CA PRO A 88 26.15 -40.36 6.48
C PRO A 88 24.99 -39.58 7.11
N LEU A 89 23.80 -39.70 6.49
CA LEU A 89 22.57 -39.10 6.98
C LEU A 89 22.28 -39.55 8.42
N PRO A 90 21.70 -38.67 9.26
CA PRO A 90 21.20 -39.07 10.57
C PRO A 90 20.22 -40.24 10.43
N LEU A 91 20.39 -41.28 11.25
CA LEU A 91 19.64 -42.54 11.17
C LEU A 91 18.10 -42.33 11.15
N SER A 92 17.61 -41.28 11.80
CA SER A 92 16.19 -40.91 11.83
C SER A 92 15.65 -40.40 10.49
N VAL A 93 16.50 -39.82 9.64
CA VAL A 93 16.14 -39.37 8.30
C VAL A 93 16.11 -40.57 7.34
N GLN A 94 17.08 -41.48 7.46
CA GLN A 94 17.13 -42.70 6.65
C GLN A 94 15.92 -43.61 6.90
N GLN A 95 15.54 -43.81 8.16
CA GLN A 95 14.36 -44.63 8.53
C GLN A 95 13.05 -44.07 7.95
N LYS A 96 12.89 -42.74 7.94
CA LYS A 96 11.73 -42.08 7.33
C LYS A 96 11.74 -42.19 5.80
N LEU A 97 12.92 -42.14 5.19
CA LEU A 97 13.09 -42.36 3.75
C LEU A 97 12.63 -43.77 3.36
N ASP A 98 13.07 -44.78 4.11
CA ASP A 98 12.73 -46.19 3.88
C ASP A 98 11.23 -46.47 4.08
N GLU A 99 10.60 -45.80 5.04
CA GLU A 99 9.15 -45.88 5.25
C GLU A 99 8.36 -45.30 4.08
N ILE A 100 8.78 -44.13 3.56
CA ILE A 100 8.17 -43.49 2.39
C ILE A 100 8.34 -44.39 1.16
N LEU A 101 9.53 -44.97 0.96
CA LEU A 101 9.82 -45.89 -0.14
C LEU A 101 8.94 -47.14 -0.09
N ASN A 102 8.68 -47.69 1.09
CA ASN A 102 7.78 -48.83 1.27
C ASN A 102 6.31 -48.49 0.99
N ARG A 103 5.86 -47.28 1.35
CA ARG A 103 4.48 -46.83 1.08
C ARG A 103 4.25 -46.58 -0.41
N LEU A 104 5.22 -46.00 -1.11
CA LEU A 104 5.17 -45.82 -2.57
C LEU A 104 5.13 -47.16 -3.31
N ASN A 105 5.98 -48.12 -2.92
CA ASN A 105 5.95 -49.48 -3.49
C ASN A 105 4.60 -50.19 -3.27
N LYS A 106 3.96 -49.97 -2.12
CA LYS A 106 2.64 -50.55 -1.82
C LYS A 106 1.52 -49.96 -2.69
N LEU A 107 1.57 -48.66 -2.96
CA LEU A 107 0.64 -47.98 -3.87
C LEU A 107 0.81 -48.49 -5.30
N GLU A 108 2.05 -48.69 -5.75
CA GLU A 108 2.34 -49.27 -7.06
C GLU A 108 1.73 -50.67 -7.23
N GLN A 109 1.89 -51.55 -6.22
CA GLN A 109 1.29 -52.89 -6.26
C GLN A 109 -0.25 -52.88 -6.24
N GLN A 110 -0.87 -51.83 -5.71
CA GLN A 110 -2.33 -51.67 -5.70
C GLN A 110 -2.86 -51.17 -7.04
N LEU A 111 -2.08 -50.36 -7.77
CA LEU A 111 -2.42 -49.84 -9.09
C LEU A 111 -2.44 -50.92 -10.18
N VAL A 112 -1.56 -51.93 -10.09
CA VAL A 112 -1.46 -53.04 -11.07
C VAL A 112 -2.66 -54.01 -11.03
N LYS A 113 -3.52 -53.95 -9.99
CA LYS A 113 -4.60 -54.94 -9.77
C LYS A 113 -6.01 -54.54 -10.23
N LYS A 114 -6.24 -53.36 -10.83
CA LYS A 114 -7.61 -52.92 -11.21
C LYS A 114 -7.77 -52.68 -12.71
N ASP A 115 -8.89 -53.22 -13.23
CA ASP A 115 -9.30 -53.31 -14.64
C ASP A 115 -9.56 -51.92 -15.28
N PRO A 116 -9.07 -51.63 -16.51
CA PRO A 116 -9.02 -50.27 -17.04
C PRO A 116 -10.19 -49.99 -18.00
N THR A 117 -11.26 -49.37 -17.49
CA THR A 117 -12.26 -48.71 -18.35
C THR A 117 -12.59 -47.29 -17.86
N ASN A 118 -11.71 -46.37 -18.28
CA ASN A 118 -12.01 -44.97 -18.66
C ASN A 118 -12.08 -43.87 -17.56
N PRO A 119 -10.97 -43.18 -17.24
CA PRO A 119 -10.96 -41.84 -16.64
C PRO A 119 -10.76 -40.73 -17.69
N SER A 120 -11.34 -39.55 -17.43
CA SER A 120 -11.27 -38.40 -18.36
C SER A 120 -9.86 -37.81 -18.48
N ASP A 121 -9.40 -37.54 -19.71
CA ASP A 121 -8.07 -37.01 -20.06
C ASP A 121 -7.63 -35.77 -19.26
N ASN A 122 -8.60 -34.95 -18.82
CA ASN A 122 -8.33 -33.76 -18.02
C ASN A 122 -7.80 -34.07 -16.61
N GLN A 123 -8.23 -35.17 -16.00
CA GLN A 123 -7.79 -35.56 -14.66
C GLN A 123 -6.37 -36.16 -14.68
N ILE A 124 -6.03 -36.90 -15.74
CA ILE A 124 -4.67 -37.40 -15.95
C ILE A 124 -3.71 -36.23 -16.17
N LYS A 125 -4.13 -35.22 -16.94
CA LYS A 125 -3.33 -34.01 -17.19
C LYS A 125 -3.05 -33.21 -15.91
N GLU A 126 -4.03 -33.07 -15.03
CA GLU A 126 -3.84 -32.38 -13.74
C GLU A 126 -2.91 -33.15 -12.80
N LEU A 127 -3.04 -34.48 -12.75
CA LEU A 127 -2.18 -35.30 -11.90
C LEU A 127 -0.72 -35.28 -12.36
N LYS A 128 -0.49 -35.31 -13.69
CA LYS A 128 0.84 -35.16 -14.29
C LYS A 128 1.49 -33.83 -13.88
N GLU A 129 0.74 -32.73 -13.94
CA GLU A 129 1.29 -31.44 -13.55
C GLU A 129 1.68 -31.38 -12.06
N ARG A 130 0.91 -32.04 -11.18
CA ARG A 130 1.20 -32.10 -9.73
C ARG A 130 2.42 -32.98 -9.40
N LEU A 131 2.57 -34.13 -10.05
CA LEU A 131 3.74 -35.00 -9.85
C LEU A 131 5.03 -34.35 -10.35
N LYS A 132 4.96 -33.61 -11.46
CA LYS A 132 6.09 -32.82 -11.96
C LYS A 132 6.52 -31.75 -10.95
N GLN A 133 5.57 -31.04 -10.34
CA GLN A 133 5.85 -30.05 -9.30
C GLN A 133 6.53 -30.66 -8.07
N ILE A 134 6.16 -31.88 -7.68
CA ILE A 134 6.76 -32.62 -6.57
C ILE A 134 8.19 -33.10 -6.93
N SER A 135 8.39 -33.64 -8.14
CA SER A 135 9.72 -34.01 -8.64
C SER A 135 10.68 -32.81 -8.67
N ASP A 136 10.21 -31.66 -9.18
CA ASP A 136 10.99 -30.43 -9.22
C ASP A 136 11.27 -29.87 -7.82
N PHE A 137 10.37 -30.07 -6.86
CA PHE A 137 10.61 -29.74 -5.45
C PHE A 137 11.71 -30.63 -4.86
N LEU A 138 11.65 -31.94 -5.07
CA LEU A 138 12.63 -32.91 -4.54
C LEU A 138 14.03 -32.75 -5.15
N LYS A 139 14.12 -32.37 -6.43
CA LYS A 139 15.39 -31.99 -7.09
C LYS A 139 16.03 -30.74 -6.49
N ARG A 140 15.24 -29.83 -5.91
CA ARG A 140 15.71 -28.57 -5.32
C ARG A 140 16.15 -28.68 -3.87
N VAL A 141 15.77 -29.74 -3.16
CA VAL A 141 16.14 -29.97 -1.75
C VAL A 141 17.54 -30.62 -1.61
N GLY A 142 18.14 -31.08 -2.71
CA GLY A 142 19.57 -31.45 -2.79
C GLY A 142 19.87 -32.94 -2.60
N ASN A 143 21.03 -33.33 -3.14
CA ASN A 143 21.58 -34.64 -3.59
C ASN A 143 21.40 -35.93 -2.73
N THR A 144 20.48 -36.01 -1.78
CA THR A 144 20.10 -37.27 -1.09
C THR A 144 18.70 -37.75 -1.47
N THR A 145 18.21 -37.28 -2.62
CA THR A 145 16.88 -37.59 -3.14
C THR A 145 16.93 -38.25 -4.51
N ASP A 146 18.07 -38.77 -4.97
CA ASP A 146 18.15 -39.40 -6.30
C ASP A 146 17.24 -40.65 -6.37
N ASP A 147 17.16 -41.45 -5.31
CA ASP A 147 16.24 -42.61 -5.23
C ASP A 147 14.76 -42.20 -5.15
N ILE A 148 14.43 -41.13 -4.43
CA ILE A 148 13.05 -40.63 -4.34
C ILE A 148 12.65 -39.96 -5.66
N THR A 149 13.55 -39.20 -6.27
CA THR A 149 13.33 -38.52 -7.55
C THR A 149 13.19 -39.55 -8.67
N ALA A 150 14.03 -40.61 -8.67
CA ALA A 150 13.92 -41.73 -9.58
C ALA A 150 12.61 -42.49 -9.39
N LYS A 151 12.16 -42.73 -8.15
CA LYS A 151 10.86 -43.37 -7.90
C LYS A 151 9.65 -42.50 -8.18
N VAL A 152 9.72 -41.20 -7.96
CA VAL A 152 8.65 -40.26 -8.37
C VAL A 152 8.59 -40.19 -9.89
N SER A 153 9.72 -40.27 -10.59
CA SER A 153 9.78 -40.34 -12.06
C SER A 153 9.28 -41.69 -12.59
N ASP A 154 9.64 -42.81 -11.96
CA ASP A 154 9.14 -44.15 -12.32
C ASP A 154 7.63 -44.30 -12.04
N LEU A 155 7.13 -43.73 -10.95
CA LEU A 155 5.70 -43.62 -10.68
C LEU A 155 4.98 -42.73 -11.70
N TYR A 156 5.63 -41.69 -12.21
CA TYR A 156 5.12 -40.84 -13.28
C TYR A 156 4.98 -41.62 -14.59
N ASP A 157 5.99 -42.40 -14.96
CA ASP A 157 6.02 -43.24 -16.17
C ASP A 157 5.03 -44.43 -16.07
N LYS A 158 4.85 -44.99 -14.87
CA LYS A 158 3.84 -46.04 -14.59
C LYS A 158 2.41 -45.51 -14.57
N LEU A 159 2.20 -44.26 -14.15
CA LEU A 159 0.91 -43.56 -14.26
C LEU A 159 0.54 -43.26 -15.72
N GLU A 160 1.54 -43.11 -16.61
CA GLU A 160 1.32 -42.95 -18.04
C GLU A 160 0.83 -44.24 -18.72
N THR A 161 1.01 -45.39 -18.07
CA THR A 161 0.69 -46.73 -18.62
C THR A 161 -0.41 -47.49 -17.89
N SER A 162 -0.86 -47.03 -16.70
CA SER A 162 -1.91 -47.71 -15.93
C SER A 162 -2.99 -46.75 -15.42
N SER A 163 -4.25 -47.16 -15.57
CA SER A 163 -5.43 -46.39 -15.15
C SER A 163 -6.00 -46.99 -13.87
N PRO A 164 -5.98 -46.26 -12.73
CA PRO A 164 -7.26 -46.05 -12.02
C PRO A 164 -7.37 -44.77 -11.14
N ASP A 165 -8.62 -44.51 -10.76
CA ASP A 165 -9.20 -43.65 -9.70
C ASP A 165 -8.30 -42.62 -8.97
N VAL A 166 -8.17 -41.47 -9.63
CA VAL A 166 -7.43 -40.25 -9.26
C VAL A 166 -7.79 -39.67 -7.89
N GLY A 167 -9.05 -39.83 -7.44
CA GLY A 167 -9.53 -39.20 -6.20
C GLY A 167 -8.87 -39.75 -4.94
N THR A 168 -8.64 -41.07 -4.90
CA THR A 168 -8.02 -41.72 -3.73
C THR A 168 -6.54 -41.39 -3.62
N LEU A 169 -5.85 -41.24 -4.76
CA LEU A 169 -4.43 -40.90 -4.82
C LEU A 169 -4.18 -39.45 -4.37
N GLN A 170 -5.03 -38.52 -4.81
CA GLN A 170 -4.95 -37.11 -4.42
C GLN A 170 -5.16 -36.91 -2.92
N GLN A 171 -6.12 -37.62 -2.32
CA GLN A 171 -6.36 -37.57 -0.89
C GLN A 171 -5.19 -38.15 -0.09
N THR A 172 -4.62 -39.27 -0.54
CA THR A 172 -3.47 -39.90 0.14
C THR A 172 -2.24 -39.00 0.09
N MET A 173 -1.97 -38.35 -1.04
CA MET A 173 -0.83 -37.45 -1.20
C MET A 173 -0.97 -36.17 -0.36
N THR A 174 -2.21 -35.67 -0.22
CA THR A 174 -2.51 -34.53 0.65
C THR A 174 -2.31 -34.88 2.13
N ASN A 175 -2.76 -36.07 2.55
CA ASN A 175 -2.59 -36.53 3.93
C ASN A 175 -1.11 -36.73 4.29
N VAL A 176 -0.31 -37.28 3.38
CA VAL A 176 1.15 -37.45 3.59
C VAL A 176 1.86 -36.10 3.69
N LEU A 177 1.53 -35.13 2.85
CA LEU A 177 2.09 -33.77 2.93
C LEU A 177 1.72 -33.06 4.23
N GLN A 178 0.47 -33.18 4.68
CA GLN A 178 0.05 -32.63 5.97
C GLN A 178 0.74 -33.30 7.16
N GLU A 179 0.88 -34.62 7.16
CA GLU A 179 1.54 -35.34 8.26
C GLU A 179 3.05 -35.05 8.32
N MET A 180 3.70 -34.79 7.20
CA MET A 180 5.14 -34.49 7.15
C MET A 180 5.46 -33.04 7.55
N VAL A 181 4.65 -32.07 7.12
CA VAL A 181 4.95 -30.65 7.30
C VAL A 181 4.46 -30.11 8.64
N LYS A 182 3.33 -30.64 9.15
CA LYS A 182 2.68 -30.13 10.36
C LYS A 182 3.55 -30.19 11.63
N PRO A 183 4.28 -31.28 11.94
CA PRO A 183 5.08 -31.35 13.18
C PRO A 183 6.22 -30.33 13.23
N GLU A 184 6.87 -30.04 12.09
CA GLU A 184 7.95 -29.05 12.02
C GLU A 184 7.41 -27.62 12.08
N VAL A 185 6.25 -27.36 11.46
CA VAL A 185 5.56 -26.07 11.57
C VAL A 185 5.08 -25.82 13.00
N ASP A 186 4.54 -26.83 13.68
CA ASP A 186 4.10 -26.71 15.07
C ASP A 186 5.30 -26.49 16.02
N LYS A 187 6.43 -27.17 15.80
CA LYS A 187 7.68 -26.94 16.54
C LYS A 187 8.23 -25.51 16.37
N LEU A 188 8.18 -24.95 15.16
CA LEU A 188 8.57 -23.56 14.89
C LEU A 188 7.59 -22.57 15.52
N ARG A 189 6.28 -22.89 15.51
CA ARG A 189 5.26 -22.08 16.17
C ARG A 189 5.48 -22.02 17.68
N ASP A 190 5.73 -23.16 18.33
CA ASP A 190 5.99 -23.22 19.77
C ASP A 190 7.25 -22.43 20.15
N LYS A 191 8.31 -22.52 19.33
CA LYS A 191 9.54 -21.74 19.53
C LYS A 191 9.30 -20.23 19.39
N LEU A 192 8.46 -19.81 18.45
CA LEU A 192 8.08 -18.40 18.29
C LEU A 192 7.27 -17.88 19.48
N VAL A 193 6.38 -18.70 20.04
CA VAL A 193 5.61 -18.35 21.25
C VAL A 193 6.55 -18.17 22.44
N GLN A 194 7.54 -19.04 22.63
CA GLN A 194 8.54 -18.90 23.69
C GLN A 194 9.36 -17.62 23.54
N LEU A 195 9.79 -17.29 22.31
CA LEU A 195 10.52 -16.05 22.02
C LEU A 195 9.65 -14.80 22.32
N GLN A 196 8.37 -14.84 21.96
CA GLN A 196 7.45 -13.74 22.25
C GLN A 196 7.26 -13.51 23.76
N VAL A 197 7.21 -14.59 24.55
CA VAL A 197 7.14 -14.50 26.02
C VAL A 197 8.41 -13.85 26.56
N ALA A 198 9.59 -14.28 26.12
CA ALA A 198 10.87 -13.72 26.56
C ALA A 198 11.00 -12.21 26.23
N VAL A 199 10.52 -11.79 25.05
CA VAL A 199 10.46 -10.37 24.65
C VAL A 199 9.55 -9.57 25.58
N ASN A 200 8.37 -10.10 25.92
CA ASN A 200 7.42 -9.41 26.79
C ASN A 200 7.92 -9.30 28.24
N GLU A 201 8.58 -10.34 28.76
CA GLU A 201 9.23 -10.31 30.07
C GLU A 201 10.33 -9.24 30.13
N TYR A 202 11.16 -9.16 29.08
CA TYR A 202 12.20 -8.13 28.97
C TYR A 202 11.63 -6.70 28.99
N HIS A 203 10.56 -6.45 28.23
CA HIS A 203 9.86 -5.16 28.23
C HIS A 203 9.31 -4.81 29.61
N THR A 204 8.71 -5.78 30.29
CA THR A 204 8.11 -5.60 31.61
C THR A 204 9.18 -5.23 32.64
N GLU A 205 10.31 -5.94 32.65
CA GLU A 205 11.42 -5.64 33.57
C GLU A 205 12.08 -4.29 33.27
N THR A 206 12.27 -3.96 31.99
CA THR A 206 12.81 -2.64 31.60
C THR A 206 11.89 -1.50 32.05
N ALA A 207 10.58 -1.65 31.84
CA ALA A 207 9.59 -0.66 32.27
C ALA A 207 9.57 -0.50 33.80
N LYS A 208 9.70 -1.58 34.58
CA LYS A 208 9.81 -1.52 36.05
C LYS A 208 11.05 -0.76 36.50
N VAL A 209 12.21 -1.01 35.87
CA VAL A 209 13.45 -0.30 36.20
C VAL A 209 13.33 1.20 35.88
N LEU A 210 12.80 1.55 34.70
CA LEU A 210 12.60 2.95 34.30
C LEU A 210 11.58 3.67 35.19
N ALA A 211 10.48 3.02 35.56
CA ALA A 211 9.49 3.58 36.47
C ALA A 211 10.09 3.84 37.86
N LYS A 212 10.88 2.90 38.40
CA LYS A 212 11.58 3.07 39.68
C LYS A 212 12.61 4.19 39.62
N LEU A 213 13.33 4.31 38.50
CA LEU A 213 14.27 5.39 38.26
C LEU A 213 13.57 6.76 38.23
N GLY A 214 12.48 6.89 37.46
CA GLY A 214 11.67 8.11 37.39
C GLY A 214 11.10 8.53 38.76
N GLN A 215 10.60 7.57 39.55
CA GLN A 215 10.13 7.84 40.91
C GLN A 215 11.24 8.34 41.85
N ARG A 216 12.47 7.85 41.72
CA ARG A 216 13.60 8.28 42.55
C ARG A 216 14.15 9.64 42.11
N ILE A 217 14.23 9.90 40.80
CA ILE A 217 14.59 11.21 40.25
C ILE A 217 13.61 12.27 40.72
N ALA A 218 12.30 11.99 40.67
CA ALA A 218 11.27 12.91 41.13
C ALA A 218 11.36 13.24 42.63
N LYS A 219 11.96 12.35 43.43
CA LYS A 219 12.18 12.56 44.87
C LYS A 219 13.52 13.25 45.18
N GLY A 220 14.40 13.43 44.20
CA GLY A 220 15.77 13.93 44.41
C GLY A 220 16.70 12.95 45.13
N ASP A 221 16.27 11.69 45.31
CA ASP A 221 16.92 10.68 46.16
C ASP A 221 17.73 9.66 45.33
N ILE A 222 18.56 10.13 44.39
CA ILE A 222 19.42 9.22 43.62
C ILE A 222 20.81 9.79 43.39
N GLN A 223 21.82 9.01 43.76
CA GLN A 223 23.22 9.34 43.48
C GLN A 223 23.65 8.79 42.12
N ALA A 224 24.57 9.47 41.45
CA ALA A 224 25.06 9.09 40.11
C ALA A 224 25.59 7.65 40.04
N THR A 225 26.17 7.14 41.15
CA THR A 225 26.66 5.76 41.29
C THR A 225 25.55 4.71 41.28
N GLU A 226 24.37 5.04 41.80
CA GLU A 226 23.20 4.15 41.75
C GLU A 226 22.56 4.13 40.35
N ILE A 227 22.55 5.27 39.65
CA ILE A 227 22.14 5.33 38.23
C ILE A 227 23.06 4.44 37.40
N ALA A 228 24.39 4.55 37.59
CA ALA A 228 25.36 3.72 36.90
C ALA A 228 25.15 2.22 37.15
N THR A 229 24.79 1.83 38.39
CA THR A 229 24.48 0.44 38.74
C THR A 229 23.19 -0.06 38.07
N MET A 230 22.14 0.76 38.00
CA MET A 230 20.91 0.41 37.30
C MET A 230 21.12 0.30 35.78
N VAL A 231 21.95 1.18 35.20
CA VAL A 231 22.35 1.12 33.79
C VAL A 231 23.18 -0.13 33.49
N ALA A 232 24.13 -0.49 34.36
CA ALA A 232 24.92 -1.72 34.21
C ALA A 232 24.05 -2.99 34.25
N ASN A 233 23.02 -3.02 35.11
CA ASN A 233 22.06 -4.14 35.14
C ASN A 233 21.21 -4.21 33.85
N LEU A 234 20.87 -3.07 33.25
CA LEU A 234 20.21 -3.03 31.94
C LEU A 234 21.15 -3.52 30.82
N GLN A 235 22.46 -3.27 30.92
CA GLN A 235 23.48 -3.77 29.98
C GLN A 235 23.66 -5.29 30.07
N VAL A 236 23.66 -5.90 31.26
CA VAL A 236 23.71 -7.37 31.40
C VAL A 236 22.49 -8.04 30.78
N ASN A 237 21.31 -7.44 30.93
CA ASN A 237 20.11 -7.91 30.26
C ASN A 237 20.17 -7.70 28.73
N ASN A 238 20.99 -6.75 28.25
CA ASN A 238 21.22 -6.53 26.82
C ASN A 238 22.02 -7.66 26.15
N THR A 239 22.97 -8.30 26.83
CA THR A 239 23.70 -9.43 26.24
C THR A 239 22.81 -10.65 26.02
N LYS A 240 21.88 -10.92 26.95
CA LYS A 240 20.84 -11.95 26.75
C LYS A 240 19.89 -11.62 25.60
N TRP A 241 19.65 -10.33 25.39
CA TRP A 241 18.81 -9.80 24.32
C TRP A 241 19.46 -9.94 22.94
N GLU A 242 20.75 -9.63 22.82
CA GLU A 242 21.53 -9.82 21.59
C GLU A 242 21.61 -11.30 21.18
N ALA A 243 21.72 -12.21 22.15
CA ALA A 243 21.64 -13.65 21.89
C ALA A 243 20.26 -14.06 21.30
N THR A 244 19.17 -13.47 21.82
CA THR A 244 17.80 -13.71 21.33
C THR A 244 17.59 -13.15 19.92
N LEU A 245 18.16 -11.97 19.62
CA LEU A 245 18.18 -11.37 18.28
C LEU A 245 18.86 -12.28 17.25
N ASN A 246 20.02 -12.82 17.60
CA ASN A 246 20.76 -13.71 16.72
C ASN A 246 20.01 -15.02 16.48
N GLU A 247 19.31 -15.55 17.49
CA GLU A 247 18.47 -16.73 17.32
C GLU A 247 17.27 -16.48 16.39
N ILE A 248 16.63 -15.30 16.47
CA ILE A 248 15.54 -14.91 15.55
C ILE A 248 16.04 -14.77 14.11
N LYS A 249 17.20 -14.15 13.90
CA LYS A 249 17.82 -14.00 12.57
C LYS A 249 18.15 -15.36 11.94
N GLN A 250 18.73 -16.26 12.72
CA GLN A 250 18.99 -17.64 12.28
C GLN A 250 17.70 -18.38 11.92
N ILE A 251 16.64 -18.23 12.72
CA ILE A 251 15.33 -18.82 12.38
C ILE A 251 14.84 -18.27 11.04
N LYS A 252 14.89 -16.94 10.82
CA LYS A 252 14.44 -16.31 9.57
C LYS A 252 15.18 -16.82 8.34
N GLU A 253 16.50 -16.98 8.43
CA GLU A 253 17.35 -17.47 7.35
C GLU A 253 17.08 -18.93 6.98
N THR A 254 16.60 -19.73 7.94
CA THR A 254 16.26 -21.14 7.71
C THR A 254 14.84 -21.36 7.12
N LEU A 255 14.02 -20.33 6.96
CA LEU A 255 12.63 -20.46 6.48
C LEU A 255 12.53 -20.45 4.94
N PRO A 256 11.88 -21.45 4.31
CA PRO A 256 11.75 -21.52 2.85
C PRO A 256 10.91 -20.37 2.26
N ALA A 257 11.14 -20.07 0.97
CA ALA A 257 10.68 -18.83 0.31
C ALA A 257 9.17 -18.75 -0.05
N LYS A 258 8.35 -19.80 0.15
CA LYS A 258 6.95 -19.85 -0.35
C LYS A 258 5.85 -19.37 0.63
N THR A 259 4.68 -19.11 0.04
CA THR A 259 3.53 -18.32 0.51
C THR A 259 2.78 -18.85 1.74
N GLU A 260 2.86 -20.14 2.07
CA GLU A 260 2.19 -20.72 3.24
C GLU A 260 2.84 -20.32 4.58
N LEU A 261 3.99 -19.65 4.52
CA LEU A 261 4.71 -19.11 5.68
C LEU A 261 4.63 -17.58 5.79
N ALA A 262 3.75 -16.93 5.00
CA ALA A 262 3.67 -15.48 4.94
C ALA A 262 3.30 -14.84 6.29
N GLU A 263 2.34 -15.43 7.02
CA GLU A 263 1.96 -14.94 8.37
C GLU A 263 3.12 -15.09 9.37
N PHE A 264 3.89 -16.18 9.28
CA PHE A 264 5.03 -16.43 10.15
C PHE A 264 6.19 -15.47 9.84
N LYS A 265 6.49 -15.23 8.57
CA LYS A 265 7.49 -14.23 8.14
C LYS A 265 7.08 -12.80 8.51
N GLN A 266 5.80 -12.48 8.41
CA GLN A 266 5.26 -11.19 8.84
C GLN A 266 5.40 -11.00 10.35
N ARG A 267 5.14 -12.05 11.16
CA ARG A 267 5.34 -12.01 12.61
C ARG A 267 6.82 -11.85 13.00
N VAL A 268 7.72 -12.56 12.32
CA VAL A 268 9.17 -12.41 12.50
C VAL A 268 9.64 -11.00 12.12
N GLY A 269 9.17 -10.45 10.99
CA GLY A 269 9.49 -9.09 10.56
C GLY A 269 8.93 -8.01 11.49
N SER A 270 7.72 -8.21 12.04
CA SER A 270 7.15 -7.31 13.06
C SER A 270 7.95 -7.34 14.36
N LEU A 271 8.47 -8.50 14.75
CA LEU A 271 9.40 -8.61 15.87
C LEU A 271 10.69 -7.85 15.59
N GLU A 272 11.35 -8.08 14.45
CA GLU A 272 12.56 -7.33 14.07
C GLU A 272 12.36 -5.80 14.07
N LEU A 273 11.25 -5.31 13.50
CA LEU A 273 10.94 -3.87 13.46
C LEU A 273 10.73 -3.27 14.86
N LYS A 274 10.02 -4.00 15.74
CA LYS A 274 9.86 -3.59 17.15
C LYS A 274 11.21 -3.55 17.88
N MET A 275 12.15 -4.41 17.47
CA MET A 275 13.48 -4.51 18.06
C MET A 275 14.41 -3.39 17.55
N GLU A 276 14.40 -3.07 16.26
CA GLU A 276 15.19 -1.96 15.67
C GLU A 276 14.74 -0.59 16.20
N ASN A 277 13.43 -0.38 16.39
CA ASN A 277 12.91 0.85 17.01
C ASN A 277 13.39 1.05 18.45
N MET A 278 13.72 -0.03 19.18
CA MET A 278 14.31 0.08 20.51
C MET A 278 15.79 0.44 20.50
N GLU A 279 16.55 -0.04 19.52
CA GLU A 279 17.96 0.33 19.34
C GLU A 279 18.08 1.82 18.93
N LEU A 280 17.15 2.30 18.11
CA LEU A 280 17.02 3.72 17.78
C LEU A 280 16.66 4.56 19.01
N LYS A 281 15.70 4.09 19.83
CA LYS A 281 15.34 4.76 21.09
C LYS A 281 16.53 4.83 22.05
N ARG A 282 17.35 3.77 22.14
CA ARG A 282 18.57 3.76 22.96
C ARG A 282 19.67 4.67 22.42
N THR A 283 19.80 4.77 21.10
CA THR A 283 20.75 5.70 20.46
C THR A 283 20.37 7.14 20.79
N ILE A 284 19.07 7.45 20.75
CA ILE A 284 18.54 8.74 21.18
C ILE A 284 18.79 8.97 22.68
N GLU A 285 18.58 7.96 23.53
CA GLU A 285 18.84 8.06 24.98
C GLU A 285 20.34 8.22 25.30
N ALA A 286 21.24 7.55 24.57
CA ALA A 286 22.69 7.68 24.70
C ALA A 286 23.19 9.06 24.24
N MET A 287 22.66 9.57 23.12
CA MET A 287 22.91 10.94 22.64
C MET A 287 22.37 12.00 23.63
N THR A 288 21.31 11.67 24.36
CA THR A 288 20.75 12.54 25.42
C THR A 288 21.60 12.50 26.70
N GLN A 289 22.34 11.40 26.94
CA GLN A 289 23.19 11.22 28.11
C GLN A 289 24.56 11.92 27.97
N GLU A 290 25.04 12.10 26.73
CA GLU A 290 26.31 12.77 26.42
C GLU A 290 26.21 14.31 26.45
N ASN A 291 24.99 14.86 26.41
CA ASN A 291 24.72 16.30 26.48
C ASN A 291 24.04 16.69 27.81
N GLN A 292 24.84 17.04 28.82
CA GLN A 292 24.39 17.75 30.03
C GLN A 292 24.86 19.22 29.97
N ASN A 293 24.14 20.26 30.43
CA ASN A 293 23.25 20.28 31.60
C ASN A 293 22.28 21.48 31.72
N ALA A 294 21.96 22.24 30.66
CA ALA A 294 21.07 23.42 30.79
C ALA A 294 19.75 23.28 30.00
N GLU A 295 19.84 22.79 28.78
CA GLU A 295 18.71 22.76 27.85
C GLU A 295 17.70 21.66 28.19
N VAL A 296 18.18 20.50 28.65
CA VAL A 296 17.34 19.39 29.09
C VAL A 296 16.56 19.75 30.36
N LYS A 297 17.13 20.53 31.28
CA LYS A 297 16.42 20.99 32.48
C LYS A 297 15.26 21.93 32.12
N GLN A 298 15.50 22.84 31.19
CA GLN A 298 14.47 23.77 30.70
C GLN A 298 13.35 23.04 29.92
N GLN A 299 13.71 22.01 29.15
CA GLN A 299 12.74 21.19 28.43
C GLN A 299 11.96 20.25 29.38
N LEU A 300 12.58 19.71 30.43
CA LEU A 300 11.89 18.90 31.45
C LEU A 300 10.95 19.73 32.32
N GLU A 301 11.31 20.97 32.69
CA GLU A 301 10.41 21.89 33.40
C GLU A 301 9.22 22.30 32.50
N ALA A 302 9.45 22.49 31.20
CA ALA A 302 8.39 22.73 30.22
C ALA A 302 7.45 21.52 30.05
N LEU A 303 8.00 20.30 30.02
CA LEU A 303 7.23 19.05 29.95
C LEU A 303 6.48 18.75 31.26
N ALA A 304 7.09 18.99 32.43
CA ALA A 304 6.44 18.81 33.73
C ALA A 304 5.21 19.72 33.87
N THR A 305 5.28 20.94 33.31
CA THR A 305 4.16 21.88 33.26
C THR A 305 3.04 21.41 32.31
N GLN A 306 3.38 20.64 31.26
CA GLN A 306 2.38 20.03 30.37
C GLN A 306 1.74 18.77 30.97
N VAL A 307 2.48 17.99 31.77
CA VAL A 307 2.00 16.73 32.37
C VAL A 307 1.12 16.96 33.60
N THR A 308 1.14 18.14 34.22
CA THR A 308 0.24 18.50 35.35
C THR A 308 -1.21 18.80 34.98
N LYS A 309 -1.65 18.59 33.73
CA LYS A 309 -3.08 18.62 33.36
C LYS A 309 -3.66 17.19 33.35
N PRO A 310 -4.50 16.80 34.31
CA PRO A 310 -5.11 15.48 34.31
C PRO A 310 -6.29 15.47 33.32
N LYS A 311 -6.07 14.87 32.15
CA LYS A 311 -7.02 14.38 31.11
C LYS A 311 -6.15 14.24 29.85
N VAL A 312 -5.81 13.08 29.30
CA VAL A 312 -6.67 12.13 28.57
C VAL A 312 -5.84 10.85 28.35
N VAL A 313 -5.99 9.82 29.19
CA VAL A 313 -5.39 8.48 28.93
C VAL A 313 -6.43 7.35 29.08
N ILE A 314 -7.68 7.68 29.42
CA ILE A 314 -8.76 6.69 29.62
C ILE A 314 -9.64 6.49 28.35
N ILE A 315 -9.30 7.10 27.21
CA ILE A 315 -10.11 6.97 25.98
C ILE A 315 -9.70 5.75 25.13
N GLY A 316 -8.44 5.30 25.17
CA GLY A 316 -7.97 4.19 24.34
C GLY A 316 -8.56 2.81 24.69
N LEU A 317 -8.96 2.58 25.95
CA LEU A 317 -9.49 1.27 26.40
C LEU A 317 -11.01 1.12 26.22
N LYS A 318 -11.75 2.22 26.06
CA LYS A 318 -13.20 2.17 25.77
C LYS A 318 -13.52 1.89 24.29
N GLN A 319 -12.57 2.15 23.37
CA GLN A 319 -12.74 1.86 21.94
C GLN A 319 -12.55 0.38 21.59
N LEU A 320 -11.82 -0.38 22.42
CA LEU A 320 -11.59 -1.82 22.21
C LEU A 320 -12.68 -2.73 22.80
N PHE A 321 -13.50 -2.23 23.73
CA PHE A 321 -14.51 -3.04 24.40
C PHE A 321 -15.82 -2.27 24.61
N GLY A 322 -16.70 -2.32 23.62
CA GLY A 322 -18.15 -2.37 23.86
C GLY A 322 -18.89 -1.08 24.21
N LEU A 323 -18.79 -0.04 23.39
CA LEU A 323 -19.83 1.00 23.34
C LEU A 323 -20.37 1.16 21.92
N VAL A 324 -21.55 0.56 21.73
CA VAL A 324 -22.46 0.70 20.59
C VAL A 324 -21.79 0.41 19.25
N ALA A 325 -21.71 -0.88 18.89
CA ALA A 325 -21.62 -1.28 17.49
C ALA A 325 -22.92 -0.88 16.79
N GLY A 326 -23.07 0.42 16.52
CA GLY A 326 -24.05 0.90 15.58
C GLY A 326 -23.77 0.26 14.21
N PRO A 327 -24.75 0.22 13.30
CA PRO A 327 -24.66 -0.49 12.03
C PRO A 327 -23.43 -0.15 11.17
N THR A 328 -22.74 0.96 11.43
CA THR A 328 -21.54 1.40 10.71
C THR A 328 -20.22 0.79 11.18
N GLY A 329 -20.12 0.34 12.44
CA GLY A 329 -18.93 -0.37 12.93
C GLY A 329 -18.71 -1.72 12.23
N ASN A 330 -19.79 -2.30 11.71
CA ASN A 330 -19.75 -3.56 10.97
C ASN A 330 -19.09 -3.41 9.60
N CYS A 331 -19.22 -2.27 8.92
CA CYS A 331 -18.72 -2.16 7.54
C CYS A 331 -17.19 -2.21 7.53
N LEU A 332 -16.50 -1.36 8.30
CA LEU A 332 -15.02 -1.31 8.33
C LEU A 332 -14.37 -2.60 8.84
N THR A 333 -14.95 -3.25 9.85
CA THR A 333 -14.38 -4.47 10.46
C THR A 333 -14.59 -5.71 9.59
N SER A 334 -15.59 -5.71 8.71
CA SER A 334 -15.89 -6.82 7.79
C SER A 334 -15.13 -6.76 6.45
N LEU A 335 -14.42 -5.66 6.17
CA LEU A 335 -13.75 -5.49 4.88
C LEU A 335 -12.62 -6.49 4.67
N PRO A 336 -12.42 -6.99 3.44
CA PRO A 336 -11.19 -7.69 3.09
C PRO A 336 -9.94 -6.83 3.39
N PRO A 337 -8.78 -7.43 3.73
CA PRO A 337 -7.56 -6.70 4.08
C PRO A 337 -7.12 -5.65 3.05
N ASP A 338 -7.39 -5.90 1.76
CA ASP A 338 -7.06 -4.97 0.70
C ASP A 338 -7.88 -3.68 0.76
N PHE A 339 -9.17 -3.76 1.11
CA PHE A 339 -10.03 -2.59 1.26
C PHE A 339 -9.81 -1.86 2.59
N GLN A 340 -9.43 -2.59 3.65
CA GLN A 340 -9.04 -1.97 4.93
C GLN A 340 -7.86 -1.01 4.74
N ARG A 341 -6.87 -1.38 3.91
CA ARG A 341 -5.73 -0.52 3.57
C ARG A 341 -6.10 0.71 2.74
N MET A 342 -7.15 0.62 1.92
CA MET A 342 -7.67 1.74 1.12
C MET A 342 -8.52 2.73 1.93
N LEU A 343 -8.96 2.33 3.12
CA LEU A 343 -9.80 3.13 4.01
C LEU A 343 -9.12 3.32 5.37
N PRO A 344 -7.98 4.04 5.42
CA PRO A 344 -7.34 4.42 6.68
C PRO A 344 -8.22 5.45 7.39
N MET A 345 -9.27 5.01 8.07
CA MET A 345 -10.29 5.90 8.66
C MET A 345 -9.95 6.30 10.10
N SER A 346 -10.28 7.53 10.48
CA SER A 346 -10.24 8.04 11.85
C SER A 346 -11.58 8.66 12.24
N LEU A 347 -12.00 8.44 13.48
CA LEU A 347 -13.28 8.92 14.02
C LEU A 347 -13.21 10.42 14.36
N VAL A 348 -13.98 11.23 13.64
CA VAL A 348 -14.29 12.60 14.04
C VAL A 348 -15.49 12.55 14.98
N ASN A 349 -15.28 12.93 16.23
CA ASN A 349 -16.33 13.03 17.24
C ASN A 349 -16.31 14.45 17.80
N PHE A 350 -16.95 15.35 17.05
CA PHE A 350 -16.82 16.77 17.24
C PHE A 350 -18.15 17.38 17.66
N GLN A 351 -18.27 17.64 18.96
CA GLN A 351 -19.40 18.39 19.51
C GLN A 351 -19.15 19.89 19.37
N GLU A 352 -20.23 20.64 19.18
CA GLU A 352 -20.26 22.10 18.99
C GLU A 352 -19.11 22.84 19.67
N GLN A 353 -18.17 23.33 18.86
CA GLN A 353 -16.96 24.00 19.32
C GLN A 353 -16.63 25.17 18.38
N PRO A 354 -16.08 26.28 18.92
CA PRO A 354 -15.58 27.37 18.11
C PRO A 354 -14.31 26.97 17.37
N VAL A 355 -14.05 27.59 16.22
CA VAL A 355 -12.76 27.46 15.54
C VAL A 355 -11.64 27.99 16.48
N PRO A 356 -10.64 27.16 16.84
CA PRO A 356 -9.52 27.59 17.68
C PRO A 356 -8.77 28.76 17.03
N ASP A 357 -8.23 29.67 17.85
CA ASP A 357 -7.50 30.84 17.35
C ASP A 357 -6.38 30.48 16.37
N SER A 358 -5.69 29.35 16.60
CA SER A 358 -4.64 28.85 15.71
C SER A 358 -5.13 28.50 14.30
N LEU A 359 -6.43 28.23 14.12
CA LEU A 359 -7.04 27.83 12.86
C LEU A 359 -7.85 28.96 12.19
N LYS A 360 -8.08 30.09 12.87
CA LYS A 360 -8.88 31.20 12.30
C LYS A 360 -8.34 31.75 11.00
N GLU A 361 -7.02 31.80 10.81
CA GLU A 361 -6.41 32.20 9.54
C GLU A 361 -6.61 31.18 8.41
N TRP A 362 -6.82 29.91 8.75
CA TRP A 362 -7.01 28.82 7.81
C TRP A 362 -8.47 28.58 7.44
N MET A 363 -9.40 29.12 8.24
CA MET A 363 -10.84 28.91 8.15
C MET A 363 -11.58 30.23 8.37
N LYS A 364 -11.16 31.27 7.65
CA LYS A 364 -11.63 32.67 7.76
C LYS A 364 -13.13 32.81 7.54
N ASP A 365 -13.74 31.97 6.71
CA ASP A 365 -15.19 31.98 6.48
C ASP A 365 -15.99 31.37 7.64
N MET A 366 -15.34 30.60 8.52
CA MET A 366 -15.94 29.96 9.69
C MET A 366 -15.39 30.48 11.03
N LYS A 367 -14.49 31.47 11.02
CA LYS A 367 -13.71 31.90 12.20
C LYS A 367 -14.55 32.34 13.41
N ASP A 368 -15.76 32.84 13.16
CA ASP A 368 -16.72 33.33 14.17
C ASP A 368 -17.91 32.37 14.35
N SER A 369 -17.91 31.24 13.63
CA SER A 369 -18.97 30.24 13.66
C SER A 369 -18.67 29.14 14.69
N GLN A 370 -19.73 28.55 15.23
CA GLN A 370 -19.64 27.25 15.92
C GLN A 370 -19.74 26.15 14.86
N VAL A 371 -18.83 25.17 14.92
CA VAL A 371 -18.89 23.99 14.06
C VAL A 371 -19.47 22.85 14.88
N SER A 372 -20.54 22.22 14.40
CA SER A 372 -21.18 21.07 15.03
C SER A 372 -21.49 20.02 13.98
N GLU A 373 -21.09 18.78 14.23
CA GLU A 373 -21.29 17.65 13.33
C GLU A 373 -21.67 16.40 14.11
N SER A 374 -22.51 15.54 13.51
CA SER A 374 -22.70 14.19 14.06
C SER A 374 -21.41 13.39 13.88
N PRO A 375 -21.10 12.41 14.74
CA PRO A 375 -19.88 11.61 14.57
C PRO A 375 -19.78 10.99 13.17
N PHE A 376 -18.61 11.03 12.56
CA PHE A 376 -18.34 10.42 11.26
C PHE A 376 -16.89 9.95 11.21
N TYR A 377 -16.53 9.14 10.23
CA TYR A 377 -15.14 8.80 10.00
C TYR A 377 -14.60 9.55 8.78
N ILE A 378 -13.33 9.94 8.80
CA ILE A 378 -12.62 10.56 7.68
C ILE A 378 -11.35 9.80 7.38
N MET A 379 -10.96 9.72 6.11
CA MET A 379 -9.65 9.18 5.73
C MET A 379 -8.53 10.03 6.36
N ARG A 380 -7.53 9.33 6.91
CA ARG A 380 -6.35 9.93 7.56
C ARG A 380 -5.48 10.72 6.59
N ARG A 381 -5.47 10.34 5.32
CA ARG A 381 -4.76 11.02 4.23
C ARG A 381 -5.64 11.14 2.99
N GLU A 382 -5.15 11.90 2.02
CA GLU A 382 -5.76 11.93 0.69
C GLU A 382 -5.68 10.55 0.01
N VAL A 383 -6.58 10.34 -0.95
CA VAL A 383 -6.56 9.15 -1.82
C VAL A 383 -5.26 9.17 -2.63
N THR A 384 -4.58 8.03 -2.72
CA THR A 384 -3.31 7.89 -3.46
C THR A 384 -3.53 7.51 -4.92
N ILE A 385 -2.49 7.69 -5.74
CA ILE A 385 -2.50 7.25 -7.15
C ILE A 385 -2.77 5.75 -7.26
N ALA A 386 -2.17 4.92 -6.40
CA ALA A 386 -2.39 3.47 -6.39
C ALA A 386 -3.86 3.11 -6.16
N GLU A 387 -4.49 3.76 -5.18
CA GLU A 387 -5.89 3.55 -4.82
C GLU A 387 -6.83 4.02 -5.95
N PHE A 388 -6.59 5.22 -6.48
CA PHE A 388 -7.41 5.80 -7.54
C PHE A 388 -7.29 5.02 -8.86
N ARG A 389 -6.10 4.50 -9.20
CA ARG A 389 -5.87 3.67 -10.39
C ARG A 389 -6.82 2.46 -10.44
N ARG A 390 -7.16 1.87 -9.29
CA ARG A 390 -8.10 0.73 -9.23
C ARG A 390 -9.49 1.09 -9.75
N TYR A 391 -9.98 2.28 -9.40
CA TYR A 391 -11.23 2.82 -9.90
C TYR A 391 -11.14 3.17 -11.38
N VAL A 392 -10.05 3.83 -11.81
CA VAL A 392 -9.87 4.20 -13.22
C VAL A 392 -9.91 2.97 -14.14
N ASN A 393 -9.37 1.84 -13.69
CA ASN A 393 -9.42 0.57 -14.44
C ASN A 393 -10.84 0.02 -14.62
N GLN A 394 -11.83 0.48 -13.85
CA GLN A 394 -13.24 0.11 -13.99
C GLN A 394 -14.03 1.08 -14.89
N LEU A 395 -13.45 2.24 -15.21
CA LEU A 395 -14.09 3.22 -16.08
C LEU A 395 -14.13 2.72 -17.53
N SER A 396 -15.17 3.14 -18.26
CA SER A 396 -15.22 2.95 -19.71
C SER A 396 -14.09 3.72 -20.41
N SER A 397 -13.71 3.30 -21.63
CA SER A 397 -12.66 3.97 -22.40
C SER A 397 -12.95 5.46 -22.61
N THR A 398 -14.20 5.85 -22.84
CA THR A 398 -14.60 7.26 -22.97
C THR A 398 -14.41 8.05 -21.69
N GLN A 399 -14.71 7.45 -20.52
CA GLN A 399 -14.47 8.11 -19.24
C GLN A 399 -12.98 8.21 -18.90
N GLN A 400 -12.17 7.22 -19.28
CA GLN A 400 -10.72 7.28 -19.13
C GLN A 400 -10.11 8.35 -20.04
N GLU A 401 -10.57 8.44 -21.29
CA GLU A 401 -10.18 9.49 -22.24
C GLU A 401 -10.56 10.86 -21.72
N ASP A 402 -11.79 11.02 -21.22
CA ASP A 402 -12.20 12.28 -20.59
C ASP A 402 -11.27 12.58 -19.42
N LEU A 403 -11.11 11.69 -18.43
CA LEU A 403 -10.22 11.91 -17.27
C LEU A 403 -8.78 12.31 -17.65
N GLY A 404 -8.24 11.72 -18.72
CA GLY A 404 -6.87 11.92 -19.19
C GLY A 404 -5.82 11.30 -18.25
N ASN A 405 -4.54 11.66 -18.46
CA ASN A 405 -3.41 11.02 -17.75
C ASN A 405 -2.76 11.89 -16.65
N LYS A 406 -3.15 13.16 -16.50
CA LYS A 406 -2.50 14.10 -15.58
C LYS A 406 -2.63 13.75 -14.09
N TRP A 407 -3.46 12.77 -13.74
CA TRP A 407 -3.55 12.23 -12.39
C TRP A 407 -2.45 11.21 -12.06
N GLN A 408 -1.81 10.62 -13.07
CA GLN A 408 -0.73 9.63 -12.92
C GLN A 408 0.59 10.04 -13.57
N GLU A 409 0.62 11.12 -14.35
CA GLU A 409 1.81 11.58 -15.08
C GLU A 409 2.17 13.03 -14.72
N ASP A 410 3.47 13.34 -14.72
CA ASP A 410 3.97 14.70 -14.60
C ASP A 410 3.81 15.52 -15.91
N ASN A 411 4.46 16.69 -15.98
CA ASN A 411 4.43 17.53 -17.19
C ASN A 411 5.25 16.98 -18.36
N SER A 412 6.16 16.05 -18.09
CA SER A 412 7.00 15.37 -19.07
C SER A 412 6.43 14.01 -19.49
N GLY A 413 5.29 13.59 -18.92
CA GLY A 413 4.66 12.30 -19.20
C GLY A 413 5.26 11.13 -18.40
N ASN A 414 6.10 11.40 -17.40
CA ASN A 414 6.63 10.34 -16.54
C ASN A 414 5.61 9.95 -15.49
N LEU A 415 5.52 8.65 -15.18
CA LEU A 415 4.65 8.13 -14.14
C LEU A 415 5.06 8.68 -12.76
N LEU A 416 4.06 9.15 -12.02
CA LEU A 416 4.20 9.58 -10.64
C LEU A 416 4.23 8.37 -9.68
N PRO A 417 4.92 8.47 -8.52
CA PRO A 417 4.96 7.40 -7.53
C PRO A 417 3.56 7.03 -7.01
N GLU A 418 3.27 5.73 -6.89
CA GLU A 418 1.92 5.25 -6.54
C GLU A 418 1.41 5.72 -5.18
N GLY A 419 2.29 5.89 -4.19
CA GLY A 419 1.92 6.36 -2.84
C GLY A 419 1.74 7.88 -2.73
N ARG A 420 1.88 8.63 -3.82
CA ARG A 420 1.60 10.08 -3.84
C ARG A 420 0.09 10.32 -3.79
N PRO A 421 -0.40 11.37 -3.10
CA PRO A 421 -1.80 11.74 -3.18
C PRO A 421 -2.17 12.05 -4.64
N VAL A 422 -3.33 11.55 -5.06
CA VAL A 422 -3.83 11.74 -6.42
C VAL A 422 -4.27 13.20 -6.61
N ALA A 423 -3.76 13.83 -7.66
CA ALA A 423 -4.08 15.20 -8.03
C ALA A 423 -4.64 15.28 -9.45
N SER A 424 -5.02 16.46 -9.92
CA SER A 424 -5.60 16.66 -11.28
C SER A 424 -6.88 15.84 -11.53
N VAL A 425 -7.61 15.51 -10.46
CA VAL A 425 -8.85 14.75 -10.53
C VAL A 425 -10.03 15.73 -10.54
N PRO A 426 -10.91 15.70 -11.56
CA PRO A 426 -12.12 16.52 -11.56
C PRO A 426 -13.12 15.99 -10.50
N TRP A 427 -14.03 16.85 -10.04
CA TRP A 427 -14.99 16.51 -8.99
C TRP A 427 -15.81 15.25 -9.32
N TRP A 428 -16.26 15.10 -10.57
CA TRP A 428 -17.08 13.95 -10.97
C TRP A 428 -16.33 12.61 -10.78
N ALA A 429 -15.01 12.60 -10.99
CA ALA A 429 -14.21 11.41 -10.85
C ALA A 429 -13.89 11.12 -9.38
N ALA A 430 -13.70 12.15 -8.56
CA ALA A 430 -13.56 12.03 -7.12
C ALA A 430 -14.85 11.50 -6.46
N ASN A 431 -16.01 12.02 -6.85
CA ASN A 431 -17.30 11.52 -6.38
C ASN A 431 -17.59 10.11 -6.90
N GLY A 432 -17.32 9.84 -8.18
CA GLY A 432 -17.48 8.51 -8.76
C GLY A 432 -16.57 7.45 -8.10
N TYR A 433 -15.37 7.84 -7.66
CA TYR A 433 -14.51 6.98 -6.84
C TYR A 433 -15.18 6.62 -5.49
N ALA A 434 -15.77 7.61 -4.82
CA ALA A 434 -16.49 7.39 -3.56
C ALA A 434 -17.68 6.43 -3.73
N GLU A 435 -18.45 6.61 -4.82
CA GLU A 435 -19.58 5.75 -5.17
C GLU A 435 -19.12 4.32 -5.49
N TRP A 436 -18.10 4.17 -6.33
CA TRP A 436 -17.52 2.87 -6.66
C TRP A 436 -17.03 2.15 -5.40
N LEU A 437 -16.27 2.85 -4.55
CA LEU A 437 -15.73 2.24 -3.33
C LEU A 437 -16.84 1.89 -2.33
N SER A 438 -17.90 2.70 -2.26
CA SER A 438 -19.10 2.38 -1.47
C SER A 438 -19.74 1.08 -1.93
N GLN A 439 -19.85 0.86 -3.25
CA GLN A 439 -20.37 -0.40 -3.79
C GLN A 439 -19.47 -1.60 -3.46
N GLN A 440 -18.14 -1.43 -3.55
CA GLN A 440 -17.19 -2.51 -3.24
C GLN A 440 -17.21 -2.91 -1.76
N THR A 441 -17.45 -1.95 -0.87
CA THR A 441 -17.28 -2.13 0.58
C THR A 441 -18.59 -2.22 1.35
N GLN A 442 -19.71 -1.89 0.71
CA GLN A 442 -21.01 -1.69 1.37
C GLN A 442 -20.98 -0.65 2.49
N CYS A 443 -19.96 0.22 2.49
CA CYS A 443 -19.86 1.38 3.37
C CYS A 443 -20.46 2.62 2.67
N ASP A 444 -21.09 3.52 3.42
CA ASP A 444 -21.66 4.78 2.89
C ASP A 444 -20.57 5.86 2.80
N LEU A 445 -19.74 5.76 1.76
CA LEU A 445 -18.61 6.67 1.54
C LEU A 445 -19.02 7.86 0.68
N ALA A 446 -18.49 9.03 1.00
CA ALA A 446 -18.73 10.26 0.25
C ALA A 446 -17.54 11.21 0.34
N LEU A 447 -17.53 12.25 -0.50
CA LEU A 447 -16.72 13.44 -0.25
C LEU A 447 -17.25 14.18 1.01
N PRO A 448 -16.38 14.84 1.80
CA PRO A 448 -16.82 15.59 2.97
C PRO A 448 -17.69 16.80 2.57
N THR A 449 -18.59 17.22 3.45
CA THR A 449 -19.13 18.58 3.43
C THR A 449 -18.09 19.59 3.93
N ARG A 450 -18.34 20.89 3.76
CA ARG A 450 -17.46 21.91 4.37
C ARG A 450 -17.39 21.78 5.89
N HIS A 451 -18.52 21.52 6.54
CA HIS A 451 -18.62 21.43 7.99
C HIS A 451 -17.96 20.16 8.54
N GLN A 452 -18.10 19.01 7.86
CA GLN A 452 -17.38 17.79 8.21
C GLN A 452 -15.86 17.98 8.08
N TRP A 453 -15.40 18.54 6.97
CA TRP A 453 -13.98 18.84 6.81
C TRP A 453 -13.48 19.80 7.88
N ALA A 454 -14.26 20.83 8.20
CA ALA A 454 -13.95 21.79 9.26
C ALA A 454 -13.85 21.13 10.64
N ALA A 455 -14.79 20.27 11.00
CA ALA A 455 -14.78 19.51 12.24
C ALA A 455 -13.52 18.62 12.34
N ALA A 456 -13.15 17.95 11.24
CA ALA A 456 -11.91 17.18 11.18
C ALA A 456 -10.67 18.05 11.35
N ALA A 457 -10.63 19.22 10.69
CA ALA A 457 -9.52 20.17 10.80
C ALA A 457 -9.37 20.70 12.22
N ILE A 458 -10.48 21.02 12.90
CA ILE A 458 -10.42 21.47 14.30
C ILE A 458 -9.92 20.36 15.22
N GLN A 459 -10.37 19.11 15.01
CA GLN A 459 -9.98 18.00 15.87
C GLN A 459 -8.52 17.56 15.67
N TYR A 460 -8.01 17.59 14.44
CA TYR A 460 -6.75 16.93 14.10
C TYR A 460 -5.66 17.85 13.55
N ALA A 461 -6.02 18.98 12.93
CA ALA A 461 -5.04 19.73 12.18
C ALA A 461 -4.12 20.56 13.09
N ASN A 462 -2.84 20.59 12.73
CA ASN A 462 -1.85 21.46 13.33
C ASN A 462 -1.28 22.40 12.27
N PRO A 463 -1.54 23.72 12.35
CA PRO A 463 -0.99 24.71 11.43
C PRO A 463 0.51 24.59 11.23
N LYS A 464 1.30 24.23 12.24
CA LYS A 464 2.76 24.12 12.11
C LYS A 464 3.20 23.03 11.13
N ASN A 465 2.36 22.01 10.95
CA ASN A 465 2.63 20.87 10.07
C ASN A 465 1.98 21.01 8.70
N ALA A 466 1.28 22.12 8.43
CA ALA A 466 0.60 22.35 7.17
C ALA A 466 1.58 22.34 5.98
N MET A 467 1.29 21.51 4.98
CA MET A 467 2.10 21.33 3.78
C MET A 467 1.83 22.44 2.76
N VAL A 468 2.30 23.64 3.08
CA VAL A 468 2.25 24.81 2.21
C VAL A 468 3.67 25.25 1.86
N ARG A 469 3.81 26.07 0.82
CA ARG A 469 5.10 26.61 0.41
C ARG A 469 5.64 27.59 1.45
N GLN A 470 6.84 27.30 1.96
CA GLN A 470 7.54 28.13 2.96
C GLN A 470 8.31 29.28 2.31
N ASP A 471 8.97 29.02 1.18
CA ASP A 471 9.68 30.04 0.39
C ASP A 471 8.85 30.45 -0.83
N PRO A 472 8.36 31.69 -0.93
CA PRO A 472 7.57 32.16 -2.07
C PRO A 472 8.26 31.98 -3.43
N ASN A 473 9.58 31.85 -3.47
CA ASN A 473 10.36 31.70 -4.70
C ASN A 473 10.59 30.24 -5.08
N ASN A 474 10.26 29.27 -4.21
CA ASN A 474 10.42 27.85 -4.52
C ASN A 474 9.15 27.31 -5.21
N PHE A 475 9.14 27.32 -6.54
CA PHE A 475 8.05 26.76 -7.34
C PHE A 475 8.19 25.25 -7.61
N SER A 476 9.28 24.63 -7.16
CA SER A 476 9.60 23.21 -7.40
C SER A 476 9.03 22.26 -6.33
N VAL A 477 8.18 22.78 -5.45
CA VAL A 477 7.44 21.99 -4.48
C VAL A 477 6.46 21.05 -5.17
N SER A 478 6.19 19.90 -4.56
CA SER A 478 5.19 18.94 -5.04
C SER A 478 4.45 18.30 -3.87
N PRO A 479 3.23 17.78 -4.08
CA PRO A 479 2.51 17.01 -3.10
C PRO A 479 3.38 15.90 -2.51
N GLN A 480 3.38 15.81 -1.19
CA GLN A 480 4.16 14.82 -0.46
C GLN A 480 3.32 13.57 -0.21
N SER A 481 3.97 12.41 -0.38
CA SER A 481 3.40 11.13 0.03
C SER A 481 3.45 10.98 1.54
N ARG A 482 2.48 10.25 2.10
CA ARG A 482 2.44 9.87 3.51
C ARG A 482 2.53 8.36 3.65
N ASN A 483 3.35 7.89 4.59
CA ASN A 483 3.47 6.47 4.89
C ASN A 483 2.62 6.14 6.12
N ASP A 484 1.32 6.00 5.90
CA ASP A 484 0.32 5.99 6.98
C ASP A 484 -0.16 4.60 7.38
N ASP A 485 0.50 3.55 6.90
CA ASP A 485 0.17 2.17 7.28
C ASP A 485 0.18 1.98 8.81
N ASN A 486 0.87 2.86 9.55
CA ASN A 486 0.96 2.84 11.02
C ASN A 486 0.54 4.15 11.73
N SER A 487 0.12 5.20 11.01
CA SER A 487 -0.28 6.46 11.65
C SER A 487 -1.77 6.44 11.99
N GLU A 488 -2.13 6.79 13.22
CA GLU A 488 -3.53 7.06 13.61
C GLU A 488 -3.94 8.52 13.34
N GLU A 489 -2.98 9.38 13.01
CA GLU A 489 -3.19 10.81 12.84
C GLU A 489 -3.79 11.12 11.46
N VAL A 490 -4.73 12.07 11.44
CA VAL A 490 -5.24 12.65 10.19
C VAL A 490 -4.30 13.77 9.76
N SER A 491 -3.65 13.63 8.61
CA SER A 491 -2.68 14.58 8.08
C SER A 491 -3.26 15.46 6.97
N ASP A 492 -2.52 16.51 6.63
CA ASP A 492 -2.69 17.33 5.43
C ASP A 492 -4.02 18.08 5.28
N LEU A 493 -4.85 18.14 6.33
CA LEU A 493 -6.08 18.94 6.32
C LEU A 493 -5.85 20.45 6.15
N LEU A 494 -4.61 20.96 6.15
CA LEU A 494 -4.32 22.39 5.97
C LEU A 494 -3.33 22.64 4.82
N GLY A 495 -3.08 21.67 3.95
CA GLY A 495 -2.09 21.83 2.88
C GLY A 495 -1.99 20.60 2.02
N ASN A 496 -0.89 20.48 1.29
CA ASN A 496 -0.62 19.39 0.34
C ASN A 496 -1.52 19.49 -0.88
N LEU A 497 -2.79 19.12 -0.81
CA LEU A 497 -3.78 19.33 -1.86
C LEU A 497 -5.03 20.00 -1.28
N ARG A 498 -5.64 20.88 -2.07
CA ARG A 498 -7.03 21.27 -1.82
C ARG A 498 -7.95 20.09 -2.07
N GLU A 499 -9.02 19.98 -1.30
CA GLU A 499 -9.85 18.77 -1.30
C GLU A 499 -11.27 19.06 -1.79
N TRP A 500 -11.77 18.23 -2.71
CA TRP A 500 -13.14 18.34 -3.17
C TRP A 500 -14.17 18.09 -2.06
N SER A 501 -15.13 19.00 -1.97
CA SER A 501 -16.35 18.87 -1.16
C SER A 501 -17.49 18.26 -1.97
N ILE A 502 -18.43 17.58 -1.32
CA ILE A 502 -19.70 17.18 -1.93
C ILE A 502 -20.62 18.40 -2.19
N GLU A 503 -20.40 19.51 -1.46
CA GLU A 503 -21.26 20.69 -1.54
C GLU A 503 -21.03 21.52 -2.80
N LYS A 504 -22.13 21.91 -3.44
CA LYS A 504 -22.14 22.87 -4.53
C LYS A 504 -21.95 24.30 -4.03
N CYS A 505 -21.27 25.12 -4.82
CA CYS A 505 -21.11 26.56 -4.63
C CYS A 505 -21.70 27.37 -5.80
N SER A 506 -22.04 26.71 -6.90
CA SER A 506 -22.81 27.21 -8.04
C SER A 506 -23.45 26.03 -8.78
N ASP A 507 -24.17 26.28 -9.88
CA ASP A 507 -24.87 25.21 -10.63
C ASP A 507 -23.92 24.09 -11.09
N ASP A 508 -22.75 24.50 -11.60
CA ASP A 508 -21.69 23.63 -12.13
C ASP A 508 -20.43 23.59 -11.23
N GLY A 509 -20.47 24.24 -10.08
CA GLY A 509 -19.32 24.46 -9.22
C GLY A 509 -19.42 23.76 -7.86
N TYR A 510 -18.27 23.28 -7.39
CA TYR A 510 -18.12 22.62 -6.09
C TYR A 510 -17.00 23.29 -5.28
N TYR A 511 -17.11 23.20 -3.96
CA TYR A 511 -16.08 23.75 -3.08
C TYR A 511 -14.80 22.90 -3.11
N LEU A 512 -13.67 23.58 -3.19
CA LEU A 512 -12.35 23.07 -2.82
C LEU A 512 -11.95 23.62 -1.46
N LEU A 513 -11.66 22.71 -0.54
CA LEU A 513 -11.37 22.95 0.87
C LEU A 513 -9.86 22.99 1.13
N GLY A 514 -9.47 23.63 2.23
CA GLY A 514 -8.06 23.74 2.63
C GLY A 514 -7.19 24.62 1.72
N GLU A 515 -5.90 24.38 1.83
CA GLU A 515 -4.85 25.00 1.01
C GLU A 515 -4.05 23.91 0.30
N ASP A 516 -3.17 24.29 -0.63
CA ASP A 516 -2.34 23.35 -1.38
C ASP A 516 -0.85 23.62 -1.19
N TYR A 517 -0.03 22.69 -1.67
CA TYR A 517 1.42 22.76 -1.62
C TYR A 517 2.03 24.00 -2.32
N LYS A 518 1.31 24.70 -3.20
CA LYS A 518 1.77 25.92 -3.89
C LYS A 518 1.40 27.19 -3.13
N THR A 519 0.46 27.11 -2.20
CA THR A 519 0.01 28.23 -1.38
C THR A 519 1.19 28.74 -0.54
N ASN A 520 1.48 30.04 -0.58
CA ASN A 520 2.50 30.63 0.28
C ASN A 520 1.97 30.71 1.72
N ARG A 521 2.77 30.31 2.71
CA ARG A 521 2.48 30.40 4.14
C ARG A 521 2.02 31.79 4.60
N GLU A 522 2.53 32.85 3.98
CA GLU A 522 2.15 34.24 4.30
C GLU A 522 0.86 34.67 3.60
N GLN A 523 0.36 33.87 2.66
CA GLN A 523 -0.78 34.17 1.80
C GLN A 523 -1.87 33.10 1.92
N ILE A 524 -2.09 32.59 3.14
CA ILE A 524 -3.20 31.68 3.42
C ILE A 524 -4.52 32.39 3.12
N ARG A 525 -5.26 31.84 2.16
CA ARG A 525 -6.56 32.38 1.76
C ARG A 525 -7.59 32.09 2.85
N GLY A 526 -7.52 30.91 3.46
CA GLY A 526 -8.38 30.48 4.56
C GLY A 526 -9.86 30.44 4.23
N THR A 527 -10.22 30.44 2.95
CA THR A 527 -11.61 30.34 2.51
C THR A 527 -11.70 29.31 1.39
N PRO A 528 -12.79 28.50 1.35
CA PRO A 528 -13.06 27.59 0.26
C PRO A 528 -13.06 28.32 -1.09
N SER A 529 -12.58 27.66 -2.13
CA SER A 529 -12.69 28.17 -3.50
C SER A 529 -13.80 27.43 -4.25
N CYS A 530 -14.55 28.14 -5.08
CA CYS A 530 -15.57 27.55 -5.94
C CYS A 530 -14.95 27.22 -7.30
N GLN A 531 -14.94 25.95 -7.69
CA GLN A 531 -14.36 25.51 -8.96
C GLN A 531 -15.37 24.70 -9.77
N MET A 532 -15.29 24.80 -11.10
CA MET A 532 -16.11 23.97 -11.99
C MET A 532 -15.80 22.48 -11.76
N GLY A 533 -16.83 21.63 -11.69
CA GLY A 533 -16.66 20.21 -11.42
C GLY A 533 -15.87 19.43 -12.48
N SER A 534 -15.72 19.99 -13.68
CA SER A 534 -14.90 19.43 -14.77
C SER A 534 -13.43 19.86 -14.73
N LEU A 535 -13.08 20.85 -13.89
CA LEU A 535 -11.73 21.41 -13.84
C LEU A 535 -10.76 20.43 -13.19
N ARG A 536 -9.55 20.35 -13.75
CA ARG A 536 -8.45 19.49 -13.26
C ARG A 536 -7.31 20.38 -12.82
N LEU A 537 -7.14 20.50 -11.51
CA LEU A 537 -6.04 21.26 -10.93
C LEU A 537 -5.01 20.29 -10.35
N ASP A 538 -3.74 20.52 -10.66
CA ASP A 538 -2.64 19.75 -10.06
C ASP A 538 -2.48 20.02 -8.54
N THR A 539 -3.21 21.02 -8.03
CA THR A 539 -3.36 21.35 -6.61
C THR A 539 -4.64 20.82 -5.97
N SER A 540 -5.51 20.13 -6.71
CA SER A 540 -6.74 19.53 -6.16
C SER A 540 -6.66 18.01 -6.13
N GLY A 541 -6.94 17.45 -4.96
CA GLY A 541 -7.17 16.03 -4.71
C GLY A 541 -8.46 15.84 -3.92
N PHE A 542 -8.56 14.75 -3.17
CA PHE A 542 -9.71 14.48 -2.32
C PHE A 542 -9.40 13.41 -1.26
N ARG A 543 -10.24 13.38 -0.25
CA ARG A 543 -10.33 12.30 0.75
C ARG A 543 -11.79 11.94 0.96
N LEU A 544 -12.05 10.76 1.51
CA LEU A 544 -13.41 10.30 1.76
C LEU A 544 -13.78 10.40 3.24
N ILE A 545 -15.08 10.49 3.47
CA ILE A 545 -15.70 10.24 4.75
C ILE A 545 -16.56 8.97 4.69
N LEU A 546 -16.82 8.37 5.84
CA LEU A 546 -17.85 7.36 6.04
C LEU A 546 -18.90 7.95 6.97
N LYS A 547 -20.14 8.05 6.47
CA LYS A 547 -21.27 8.52 7.26
C LYS A 547 -21.62 7.47 8.30
N VAL A 548 -21.64 7.85 9.58
CA VAL A 548 -22.25 7.02 10.61
C VAL A 548 -23.75 7.18 10.43
N GLY A 549 -24.42 6.15 9.91
CA GLY A 549 -25.86 6.14 9.73
C GLY A 549 -26.55 6.50 11.04
N THR A 550 -27.12 7.69 11.10
CA THR A 550 -28.13 8.03 12.09
C THR A 550 -29.35 7.20 11.73
N GLU A 551 -29.73 6.30 12.63
CA GLU A 551 -30.86 5.38 12.44
C GLU A 551 -32.10 6.12 11.93
N GLU A 552 -32.41 5.97 10.64
CA GLU A 552 -33.74 5.90 10.00
C GLU A 552 -33.56 5.91 8.47
N ARG A 553 -32.84 4.92 7.92
CA ARG A 553 -33.16 4.51 6.55
C ARG A 553 -34.45 3.71 6.65
N ASN A 554 -35.59 4.38 6.53
CA ASN A 554 -36.82 3.71 6.12
C ASN A 554 -36.45 2.88 4.88
N PRO A 555 -36.73 1.56 4.87
CA PRO A 555 -36.39 0.72 3.73
C PRO A 555 -36.95 1.38 2.47
N PRO A 556 -36.22 1.34 1.32
CA PRO A 556 -36.73 1.89 0.08
C PRO A 556 -38.14 1.34 -0.13
N SER A 557 -39.13 2.23 -0.10
CA SER A 557 -40.52 1.89 -0.37
C SER A 557 -40.52 1.04 -1.65
N GLN A 558 -41.02 -0.20 -1.53
CA GLN A 558 -41.05 -1.13 -2.64
C GLN A 558 -41.60 -0.44 -3.89
N PRO A 559 -41.06 -0.73 -5.09
CA PRO A 559 -41.56 -0.13 -6.32
C PRO A 559 -43.06 -0.35 -6.39
N ILE A 560 -43.82 0.74 -6.37
CA ILE A 560 -45.25 0.72 -6.62
C ILE A 560 -45.41 0.14 -8.01
N THR A 561 -45.82 -1.13 -8.09
CA THR A 561 -46.20 -1.77 -9.33
C THR A 561 -47.39 -0.97 -9.87
N SER A 562 -47.13 -0.20 -10.93
CA SER A 562 -48.18 0.48 -11.69
C SER A 562 -49.16 -0.58 -12.19
N THR A 563 -50.29 -0.71 -11.50
CA THR A 563 -51.42 -1.47 -12.01
C THR A 563 -52.03 -0.60 -13.10
N SER A 564 -51.94 -1.06 -14.35
CA SER A 564 -52.65 -0.50 -15.48
C SER A 564 -54.15 -0.50 -15.21
N ILE A 565 -54.79 0.66 -15.34
CA ILE A 565 -56.23 0.82 -15.54
C ILE A 565 -56.44 1.24 -16.99
#